data_AF-W2TRG6-F1
#
_entry.id   AF-W2TRG6-F1
#
_cell.length_a   1.000
_cell.length_b   1.000
_cell.length_c   1.000
_cell.angle_alpha   90.00
_cell.angle_beta   90.00
_cell.angle_gamma   90.00
#
_symmetry.space_group_name_H-M   'P 1'
#
loop_
_entity.id
_entity.type
_entity.pdbx_description
1 polymer ?
#
loop_
_entity_poly.entity_id
_entity_poly.type
_entity_poly.pdbx_seq_one_letter_code
_entity_poly.pdbx_strand_id
1 'polypeptide(L)'
;MMNIQVWTFQRRIREAVGKVLFLRDIGSPRGYRTNGKERQDGNDMVLKEFEATIQKKKYGYYVRLPWKKDSADLPDNKAMSFRRLQTIVAKLQKNPELMQQYHNTFMNQL
;
A
#
# COMPACT_ATOMS: atom_id res chain seq x y z
N MET A 1 22.25 10.20 7.71
CA MET A 1 22.16 10.21 6.23
C MET A 1 21.05 9.25 5.83
N MET A 2 19.93 9.74 5.27
CA MET A 2 18.75 8.90 4.97
C MET A 2 18.93 8.24 3.59
N ASN A 3 18.80 6.92 3.52
CA ASN A 3 19.05 6.11 2.32
C ASN A 3 18.11 6.55 1.15
N ILE A 4 18.66 6.66 -0.07
CA ILE A 4 17.97 7.16 -1.28
C ILE A 4 16.65 6.44 -1.54
N GLN A 5 16.57 5.14 -1.25
CA GLN A 5 15.33 4.34 -1.39
C GLN A 5 14.22 4.77 -0.41
N VAL A 6 14.59 5.31 0.74
CA VAL A 6 13.66 5.83 1.76
C VAL A 6 13.10 7.18 1.32
N TRP A 7 13.96 8.03 0.77
CA TRP A 7 13.58 9.34 0.29
C TRP A 7 12.63 9.28 -0.91
N THR A 8 12.88 8.38 -1.87
CA THR A 8 12.00 8.18 -3.02
C THR A 8 10.64 7.61 -2.61
N PHE A 9 10.61 6.68 -1.65
CA PHE A 9 9.37 6.12 -1.11
C PHE A 9 8.53 7.18 -0.38
N GLN A 10 9.15 7.95 0.52
CA GLN A 10 8.46 9.02 1.24
C GLN A 10 7.93 10.10 0.29
N ARG A 11 8.68 10.44 -0.77
CA ARG A 11 8.24 11.40 -1.78
C ARG A 11 7.01 10.92 -2.55
N ARG A 12 7.02 9.68 -3.04
CA ARG A 12 5.87 9.10 -3.77
C ARG A 12 4.62 8.99 -2.91
N ILE A 13 4.79 8.68 -1.63
CA ILE A 13 3.66 8.63 -0.69
C ILE A 13 3.09 10.03 -0.40
N ARG A 14 3.94 11.04 -0.18
CA ARG A 14 3.49 12.43 -0.02
C ARG A 14 2.70 12.91 -1.24
N GLU A 15 3.18 12.61 -2.44
CA GLU A 15 2.47 12.94 -3.69
C GLU A 15 1.13 12.22 -3.82
N ALA A 16 1.07 10.93 -3.46
CA ALA A 16 -0.16 10.16 -3.53
C ALA A 16 -1.21 10.63 -2.50
N VAL A 17 -0.80 10.86 -1.25
CA VAL A 17 -1.69 11.36 -0.19
C VAL A 17 -2.18 12.78 -0.53
N GLY A 18 -1.29 13.65 -1.02
CA GLY A 18 -1.66 14.98 -1.49
C GLY A 18 -2.70 14.96 -2.61
N LYS A 19 -2.57 14.05 -3.59
CA LYS A 19 -3.56 13.87 -4.66
C LYS A 19 -4.91 13.37 -4.14
N VAL A 20 -4.93 12.44 -3.19
CA VAL A 20 -6.18 11.92 -2.61
C VAL A 20 -6.93 13.00 -1.81
N LEU A 21 -6.21 13.80 -1.03
CA LEU A 21 -6.79 14.94 -0.31
C LEU A 21 -7.37 15.97 -1.30
N PHE A 22 -6.61 16.32 -2.34
CA PHE A 22 -7.04 17.25 -3.38
C PHE A 22 -8.29 16.76 -4.16
N LEU A 23 -8.35 15.47 -4.53
CA LEU A 23 -9.50 14.92 -5.25
C LEU A 23 -10.77 14.86 -4.38
N ARG A 24 -10.62 14.61 -3.08
CA ARG A 24 -11.74 14.68 -2.12
C ARG A 24 -12.33 16.09 -2.04
N ASP A 25 -11.49 17.11 -2.18
CA ASP A 25 -11.90 18.51 -2.12
C ASP A 25 -12.67 18.97 -3.37
N ILE A 26 -12.38 18.41 -4.54
CA ILE A 26 -13.09 18.73 -5.81
C ILE A 26 -14.53 18.17 -5.81
N GLY A 27 -14.76 17.04 -5.15
CA GLY A 27 -16.06 16.36 -5.11
C GLY A 27 -17.05 16.89 -4.07
N SER A 28 -16.65 17.85 -3.23
CA SER A 28 -17.50 18.37 -2.15
C SER A 28 -18.55 19.37 -2.68
N PRO A 29 -19.86 19.17 -2.43
CA PRO A 29 -20.90 20.11 -2.88
C PRO A 29 -20.61 21.53 -2.39
N ARG A 30 -20.84 22.52 -3.27
CA ARG A 30 -20.49 23.96 -3.16
C ARG A 30 -21.07 24.74 -1.96
N GLY A 31 -21.43 24.09 -0.85
CA GLY A 31 -22.05 24.69 0.33
C GLY A 31 -21.15 24.95 1.54
N TYR A 32 -19.96 24.33 1.64
CA TYR A 32 -19.06 24.51 2.80
C TYR A 32 -17.71 25.09 2.37
N ARG A 33 -17.65 26.40 2.13
CA ARG A 33 -16.37 27.09 1.92
C ARG A 33 -15.72 27.39 3.28
N THR A 34 -14.90 26.47 3.79
CA THR A 34 -13.84 26.84 4.75
C THR A 34 -12.81 27.74 4.05
N ASN A 35 -12.03 28.53 4.79
CA ASN A 35 -11.00 29.37 4.18
C ASN A 35 -9.85 28.52 3.62
N GLY A 36 -9.16 28.98 2.58
CA GLY A 36 -8.04 28.24 1.96
C GLY A 36 -6.95 27.85 2.97
N LYS A 37 -6.75 28.68 4.00
CA LYS A 37 -5.81 28.48 5.10
C LYS A 37 -6.23 27.34 6.03
N GLU A 38 -7.50 27.30 6.45
CA GLU A 38 -8.05 26.24 7.30
C GLU A 38 -7.98 24.86 6.62
N ARG A 39 -8.13 24.82 5.29
CA ARG A 39 -7.94 23.58 4.51
C ARG A 39 -6.49 23.12 4.52
N GLN A 40 -5.55 24.05 4.38
CA GLN A 40 -4.12 23.74 4.38
C GLN A 40 -3.67 23.24 5.76
N ASP A 41 -4.13 23.88 6.83
CA ASP A 41 -3.88 23.45 8.21
C ASP A 41 -4.44 22.03 8.48
N GLY A 42 -5.64 21.74 7.97
CA GLY A 42 -6.23 20.39 8.03
C GLY A 42 -5.43 19.34 7.25
N ASN A 43 -4.96 19.68 6.05
CA ASN A 43 -4.13 18.79 5.24
C ASN A 43 -2.76 18.53 5.88
N ASP A 44 -2.15 19.55 6.48
CA ASP A 44 -0.88 19.43 7.20
C ASP A 44 -1.02 18.56 8.45
N MET A 45 -2.15 18.68 9.16
CA MET A 45 -2.45 17.82 10.31
C MET A 45 -2.60 16.35 9.88
N VAL A 46 -3.37 16.09 8.81
CA VAL A 46 -3.53 14.73 8.27
C VAL A 46 -2.20 14.15 7.81
N LEU A 47 -1.34 14.97 7.19
CA LEU A 47 -0.01 14.53 6.75
C LEU A 47 0.88 14.20 7.95
N LYS A 48 0.87 15.01 9.01
CA LYS A 48 1.61 14.73 10.25
C LYS A 48 1.15 13.44 10.93
N GLU A 49 -0.16 13.24 11.04
CA GLU A 49 -0.72 11.99 11.60
C GLU A 49 -0.29 10.78 10.77
N PHE A 50 -0.33 10.89 9.44
CA PHE A 50 0.08 9.82 8.55
C PHE A 50 1.58 9.50 8.70
N GLU A 51 2.46 10.51 8.71
CA GLU A 51 3.90 10.32 8.88
C GLU A 51 4.26 9.64 10.21
N ALA A 52 3.54 9.96 11.28
CA ALA A 52 3.71 9.32 12.57
C ALA A 52 3.37 7.81 12.57
N THR A 53 2.59 7.34 11.59
CA THR A 53 2.23 5.92 11.48
C THR A 53 3.25 5.07 10.70
N ILE A 54 4.24 5.70 10.07
CA ILE A 54 5.23 5.01 9.24
C ILE A 54 6.24 4.27 10.15
N GLN A 55 6.21 2.95 10.11
CA GLN A 55 7.13 2.09 10.85
C GLN A 55 8.01 1.28 9.89
N LYS A 56 9.33 1.42 10.01
CA LYS A 56 10.29 0.58 9.28
C LYS A 56 10.49 -0.74 10.02
N LYS A 57 10.04 -1.85 9.43
CA LYS A 57 10.27 -3.22 9.94
C LYS A 57 11.30 -3.95 9.06
N LYS A 58 11.70 -5.14 9.50
CA LYS A 58 12.70 -6.00 8.82
C LYS A 58 12.39 -6.26 7.34
N TYR A 59 11.11 -6.33 6.98
CA TYR A 59 10.65 -6.69 5.62
C TYR A 59 10.07 -5.51 4.82
N GLY A 60 10.09 -4.29 5.36
CA GLY A 60 9.55 -3.12 4.66
C GLY A 60 8.90 -2.08 5.57
N TYR A 61 8.17 -1.14 4.96
CA TYR A 61 7.45 -0.08 5.66
C TYR A 61 6.00 -0.47 5.93
N TYR A 62 5.57 -0.26 7.16
CA TYR A 62 4.19 -0.42 7.60
C TYR A 62 3.62 0.98 7.78
N VAL A 63 2.46 1.27 7.19
CA VAL A 63 1.78 2.58 7.28
C VAL A 63 0.32 2.36 7.64
N ARG A 64 -0.29 3.31 8.35
CA ARG A 64 -1.73 3.27 8.63
C ARG A 64 -2.46 4.21 7.68
N LEU A 65 -3.69 3.84 7.31
CA LEU A 65 -4.52 4.72 6.50
C LEU A 65 -5.03 5.88 7.36
N PRO A 66 -4.82 7.14 6.96
CA PRO A 66 -5.12 8.31 7.80
C PRO A 66 -6.62 8.48 8.07
N TRP A 67 -7.50 7.89 7.25
CA TRP A 67 -8.96 7.98 7.41
C TRP A 67 -9.59 6.78 8.15
N LYS A 68 -8.81 5.82 8.65
CA LYS A 68 -9.34 4.62 9.33
C LYS A 68 -8.66 4.43 10.69
N LYS A 69 -9.16 5.15 11.71
CA LYS A 69 -8.62 5.16 13.09
C LYS A 69 -8.80 3.81 13.80
N ASP A 70 -9.91 3.13 13.53
CA ASP A 70 -10.28 1.84 14.12
C ASP A 70 -10.37 0.74 13.05
N SER A 71 -9.34 0.62 12.22
CA SER A 71 -9.24 -0.56 11.37
C SER A 71 -8.92 -1.76 12.27
N ALA A 72 -9.89 -2.68 12.44
CA ALA A 72 -9.57 -4.05 12.80
C ALA A 72 -8.44 -4.54 11.88
N ASP A 73 -7.47 -5.26 12.45
CA ASP A 73 -6.39 -5.84 11.66
C ASP A 73 -6.99 -6.62 10.50
N LEU A 74 -6.44 -6.40 9.30
CA LEU A 74 -6.89 -7.14 8.13
C LEU A 74 -6.73 -8.64 8.42
N PRO A 75 -7.76 -9.46 8.15
CA PRO A 75 -7.66 -10.89 8.39
C PRO A 75 -6.47 -11.45 7.60
N ASP A 76 -5.68 -12.29 8.26
CA ASP A 76 -4.48 -12.87 7.65
C ASP A 76 -4.87 -13.77 6.46
N ASN A 77 -4.29 -13.49 5.28
CA ASN A 77 -4.49 -14.27 4.06
C ASN A 77 -3.59 -15.52 4.00
N LYS A 78 -2.79 -15.79 5.04
CA LYS A 78 -1.84 -16.93 5.07
C LYS A 78 -2.52 -18.27 4.82
N ALA A 79 -3.61 -18.57 5.52
CA ALA A 79 -4.29 -19.85 5.40
C ALA A 79 -4.85 -20.08 3.99
N MET A 80 -5.47 -19.05 3.41
CA MET A 80 -6.04 -19.11 2.06
C MET A 80 -4.94 -19.20 0.99
N SER A 81 -3.89 -18.39 1.12
CA SER A 81 -2.71 -18.44 0.23
C SER A 81 -2.05 -19.82 0.26
N PHE A 82 -1.92 -20.41 1.45
CA PHE A 82 -1.33 -21.75 1.60
C PHE A 82 -2.17 -22.83 0.92
N ARG A 83 -3.50 -22.82 1.10
CA ARG A 83 -4.38 -23.78 0.40
C ARG A 83 -4.34 -23.61 -1.12
N ARG A 84 -4.29 -22.38 -1.61
CA ARG A 84 -4.12 -22.09 -3.05
C ARG A 84 -2.80 -22.64 -3.56
N LEU A 85 -1.71 -22.45 -2.82
CA LEU A 85 -0.40 -22.99 -3.17
C LEU A 85 -0.44 -24.52 -3.24
N GLN A 86 -0.99 -25.20 -2.23
CA GLN A 86 -1.13 -26.67 -2.24
C GLN A 86 -1.90 -27.16 -3.46
N THR A 87 -3.00 -26.47 -3.81
CA THR A 87 -3.81 -26.81 -4.98
C THR A 87 -3.03 -26.63 -6.28
N ILE A 88 -2.26 -25.54 -6.40
CA ILE A 88 -1.43 -25.27 -7.59
C ILE A 88 -0.34 -26.33 -7.72
N VAL A 89 0.36 -26.66 -6.63
CA VAL A 89 1.41 -27.69 -6.62
C VAL A 89 0.84 -29.04 -7.06
N ALA A 90 -0.31 -29.46 -6.49
CA ALA A 90 -0.95 -30.71 -6.87
C ALA A 90 -1.38 -30.74 -8.35
N LYS A 91 -1.80 -29.60 -8.92
CA LYS A 91 -2.12 -29.49 -10.35
C LYS A 91 -0.87 -29.58 -11.23
N LEU A 92 0.21 -28.91 -10.85
CA LEU A 92 1.47 -28.91 -11.59
C LEU A 92 2.16 -30.28 -11.56
N GLN A 93 2.08 -31.00 -10.43
CA GLN A 93 2.60 -32.38 -10.35
C GLN A 93 1.90 -33.34 -11.32
N LYS A 94 0.62 -33.09 -11.65
CA LYS A 94 -0.12 -33.87 -12.65
C LYS A 94 0.23 -33.49 -14.09
N ASN A 95 0.88 -32.36 -14.31
CA ASN A 95 1.32 -31.92 -15.64
C ASN A 95 2.79 -31.47 -15.58
N PRO A 96 3.74 -32.44 -15.70
CA PRO A 96 5.16 -32.17 -15.59
C PRO A 96 5.69 -31.20 -16.65
N GLU A 97 5.12 -31.23 -17.86
CA GLU A 97 5.52 -30.35 -18.96
C GLU A 97 5.23 -28.88 -18.61
N LEU A 98 4.01 -28.60 -18.13
CA LEU A 98 3.62 -27.25 -17.69
C LEU A 98 4.47 -26.78 -16.50
N MET A 99 4.80 -27.68 -15.57
CA MET A 99 5.68 -27.36 -14.44
C MET A 99 7.07 -26.95 -14.91
N GLN A 100 7.61 -27.63 -15.92
CA GLN A 100 8.92 -27.30 -16.49
C GLN A 100 8.90 -25.98 -17.27
N GLN A 101 7.83 -25.67 -18.00
CA GLN A 101 7.66 -24.37 -18.67
C GLN A 101 7.66 -23.20 -17.68
N TYR A 102 6.96 -23.34 -16.54
CA TYR A 102 7.00 -22.34 -15.47
C TYR A 102 8.39 -22.18 -14.88
N HIS A 103 9.07 -23.29 -14.59
CA HIS A 103 10.44 -23.26 -14.07
C HIS A 103 11.40 -22.49 -15.00
N ASN A 104 11.35 -22.79 -16.29
CA ASN A 104 12.18 -22.11 -17.29
C ASN A 104 11.86 -20.61 -17.35
N THR A 105 10.57 -20.24 -17.27
CA THR A 105 10.15 -18.83 -17.25
C THR A 105 10.73 -18.09 -16.04
N PHE A 106 10.70 -18.70 -14.85
CA PHE A 106 11.28 -18.09 -13.66
C PHE A 106 12.80 -17.93 -13.77
N MET A 107 13.50 -18.93 -14.30
CA MET A 107 14.94 -18.86 -14.51
C MET A 107 15.35 -17.79 -15.54
N ASN A 108 14.50 -17.52 -16.52
CA ASN A 108 14.75 -16.46 -17.51
C ASN A 108 14.50 -15.04 -16.99
N GLN A 109 13.77 -14.89 -15.88
CA GLN A 109 13.38 -13.60 -15.30
C GLN A 109 14.22 -13.19 -14.09
N LEU A 110 15.06 -14.10 -13.59
CA LEU A 110 16.02 -13.88 -12.51
C LEU A 110 17.38 -13.46 -13.08
#